data_AF-C9L9L7-F1
#
_entry.id   AF-C9L9L7-F1
#
_cell.length_a   1.000
_cell.length_b   1.000
_cell.length_c   1.000
_cell.angle_alpha   90.00
_cell.angle_beta   90.00
_cell.angle_gamma   90.00
#
_symmetry.space_group_name_H-M   'P 1'
#
loop_
_entity.id
_entity.type
_entity.pdbx_description
1 polymer ?
#
loop_
_entity_poly.entity_id
_entity_poly.type
_entity_poly.pdbx_seq_one_letter_code
_entity_poly.pdbx_strand_id
1 'polypeptide(L)'
;MIRGERLPSRKFVKDFCSYLRINPIQQEEVLKLYDIEKIGKTEYLKRCYIKDLIERLSFLENDNSDTLSGSEDFSNAFSVTPCVENKIFFTLQKELETNTNPEILLNVPTSYRYVFFVLKKLFSQFSGHADIKHLITLNSNPSNSLHPCQNLEIMSDVLPTIQLLKDIYHPSYLYSNITCDDEKLMVMPYYIITSQNVLIISSDFKSAVLYHSWDIVKEYRDEFYRIFQMAKPFMEYADNPICIMKALEKNYMDFGLPSHTLEFHPCLFFMNVHFNSEKDSFSELPNAAEYIDALQKMYKVVAASPPPPQKNEEHGFFLFRRGTKYVLSNRKMFWTV
;
A
#
# COMPACT_ATOMS: atom_id res chain seq x y z
N MET A 1 -25.29 27.29 23.36
CA MET A 1 -26.13 26.15 22.94
C MET A 1 -25.59 24.90 23.61
N ILE A 2 -26.29 24.37 24.62
CA ILE A 2 -26.00 23.09 25.31
C ILE A 2 -27.26 22.21 25.16
N ARG A 3 -27.66 21.98 23.92
CA ARG A 3 -28.62 20.92 23.56
C ARG A 3 -27.86 20.06 22.58
N GLY A 4 -27.52 18.84 22.98
CA GLY A 4 -26.60 17.93 22.28
C GLY A 4 -27.08 17.42 20.92
N GLU A 5 -27.88 18.20 20.19
CA GLU A 5 -28.43 17.88 18.88
C GLU A 5 -27.45 18.21 17.73
N ARG A 6 -26.41 19.02 18.00
CA ARG A 6 -25.35 19.35 17.02
C ARG A 6 -23.99 19.44 17.71
N LEU A 7 -23.00 18.78 17.11
CA LEU A 7 -21.61 18.90 17.55
C LEU A 7 -21.13 20.36 17.39
N PRO A 8 -20.45 20.92 18.40
CA PRO A 8 -19.89 22.27 18.31
C PRO A 8 -18.81 22.37 17.23
N SER A 9 -18.42 23.58 16.83
CA SER A 9 -17.33 23.73 15.86
C SER A 9 -15.99 23.32 16.46
N ARG A 10 -15.05 22.83 15.63
CA ARG A 10 -13.70 22.44 16.07
C ARG A 10 -12.97 23.60 16.78
N LYS A 11 -13.19 24.84 16.33
CA LYS A 11 -12.67 26.05 16.96
C LYS A 11 -13.23 26.23 18.37
N PHE A 12 -14.54 26.10 18.54
CA PHE A 12 -15.18 26.16 19.85
C PHE A 12 -14.64 25.08 20.80
N VAL A 13 -14.45 23.84 20.33
CA VAL A 13 -13.88 22.77 21.16
C VAL A 13 -12.45 23.09 21.57
N LYS A 14 -11.63 23.62 20.65
CA LYS A 14 -10.26 24.05 20.96
C LYS A 14 -10.25 25.18 22.00
N ASP A 15 -11.12 26.17 21.84
CA ASP A 15 -11.28 27.29 22.77
C ASP A 15 -11.78 26.77 24.14
N PHE A 16 -12.76 25.87 24.16
CA PHE A 16 -13.26 25.20 25.37
C PHE A 16 -12.13 24.45 26.11
N CYS A 17 -11.31 23.68 25.39
CA CYS A 17 -10.15 23.00 25.95
C CYS A 17 -9.16 23.97 26.61
N SER A 18 -9.02 25.21 26.15
CA SER A 18 -8.13 26.20 26.75
C SER A 18 -8.60 26.69 28.13
N TYR A 19 -9.90 26.59 28.42
CA TYR A 19 -10.47 26.89 29.72
C TYR A 19 -10.46 25.69 30.68
N LEU A 20 -10.31 24.48 30.13
CA LEU A 20 -10.06 23.28 30.92
C LEU A 20 -8.59 23.31 31.35
N ARG A 21 -8.30 23.03 32.64
CA ARG A 21 -6.92 22.90 33.15
C ARG A 21 -6.29 21.56 32.71
N ILE A 22 -6.38 21.27 31.43
CA ILE A 22 -5.86 20.05 30.81
C ILE A 22 -4.54 20.33 30.12
N ASN A 23 -3.70 19.31 30.04
CA ASN A 23 -2.40 19.43 29.38
C ASN A 23 -2.54 19.29 27.84
N PRO A 24 -1.49 19.60 27.06
CA PRO A 24 -1.55 19.51 25.60
C PRO A 24 -1.90 18.12 25.05
N ILE A 25 -1.45 17.04 25.71
CA ILE A 25 -1.73 15.65 25.31
C ILE A 25 -3.23 15.35 25.45
N GLN A 26 -3.82 15.75 26.59
CA GLN A 26 -5.26 15.62 26.85
C GLN A 26 -6.07 16.49 25.87
N GLN A 27 -5.58 17.68 25.53
CA GLN A 27 -6.24 18.53 24.53
C GLN A 27 -6.25 17.87 23.15
N GLU A 28 -5.14 17.25 22.72
CA GLU A 28 -5.06 16.50 21.47
C GLU A 28 -6.00 15.29 21.47
N GLU A 29 -6.05 14.55 22.58
CA GLU A 29 -6.98 13.42 22.75
C GLU A 29 -8.44 13.86 22.63
N VAL A 30 -8.84 14.96 23.28
CA VAL A 30 -10.21 15.51 23.16
C VAL A 30 -10.53 15.92 21.73
N LEU A 31 -9.59 16.55 21.02
CA LEU A 31 -9.77 16.94 19.62
C LEU A 31 -9.89 15.70 18.71
N LYS A 32 -9.09 14.67 18.96
CA LYS A 32 -9.17 13.38 18.26
C LYS A 32 -10.52 12.71 18.47
N LEU A 33 -11.00 12.64 19.72
CA LEU A 33 -12.32 12.08 20.03
C LEU A 33 -13.45 12.88 19.35
N TYR A 34 -13.34 14.21 19.35
CA TYR A 34 -14.29 15.07 18.62
C TYR A 34 -14.28 14.79 17.11
N ASP A 35 -13.11 14.65 16.49
CA ASP A 35 -13.01 14.37 15.05
C ASP A 35 -13.56 12.97 14.72
N ILE A 36 -13.33 11.97 15.59
CA ILE A 36 -13.94 10.62 15.49
C ILE A 36 -15.46 10.68 15.57
N GLU A 37 -16.02 11.44 16.52
CA GLU A 37 -17.47 11.56 16.71
C GLU A 37 -18.12 12.30 15.53
N LYS A 38 -17.44 13.33 15.01
CA LYS A 38 -17.95 14.13 13.90
C LYS A 38 -17.95 13.39 12.56
N ILE A 39 -16.88 12.66 12.26
CA ILE A 39 -16.65 12.03 10.95
C ILE A 39 -17.14 10.57 10.96
N GLY A 40 -17.23 9.96 12.13
CA GLY A 40 -17.43 8.52 12.32
C GLY A 40 -16.10 7.77 12.40
N LYS A 41 -16.01 6.83 13.35
CA LYS A 41 -14.78 6.07 13.66
C LYS A 41 -14.15 5.40 12.44
N THR A 42 -14.95 4.72 11.63
CA THR A 42 -14.45 3.99 10.45
C THR A 42 -13.85 4.94 9.41
N GLU A 43 -14.54 6.03 9.11
CA GLU A 43 -14.09 7.01 8.11
C GLU A 43 -12.86 7.79 8.61
N TYR A 44 -12.82 8.12 9.90
CA TYR A 44 -11.63 8.68 10.53
C TYR A 44 -10.41 7.76 10.39
N LEU A 45 -10.57 6.46 10.69
CA LEU A 45 -9.48 5.49 10.56
C LEU A 45 -8.99 5.33 9.12
N LYS A 46 -9.91 5.27 8.14
CA LYS A 46 -9.54 5.24 6.71
C LYS A 46 -8.65 6.42 6.33
N ARG A 47 -9.01 7.63 6.78
CA ARG A 47 -8.22 8.85 6.54
C ARG A 47 -6.85 8.79 7.20
N CYS A 48 -6.74 8.25 8.41
CA CYS A 48 -5.45 8.02 9.06
C CYS A 48 -4.57 7.07 8.24
N TYR A 49 -5.09 5.92 7.80
CA TYR A 49 -4.32 4.98 6.98
C TYR A 49 -3.85 5.59 5.67
N ILE A 50 -4.70 6.36 4.98
CA ILE A 50 -4.32 7.05 3.74
C ILE A 50 -3.24 8.09 4.02
N LYS A 51 -3.40 8.91 5.07
CA LYS A 51 -2.39 9.90 5.49
C LYS A 51 -1.05 9.22 5.77
N ASP A 52 -1.06 8.19 6.61
CA ASP A 52 0.16 7.46 7.03
C ASP A 52 0.82 6.73 5.86
N LEU A 53 0.04 6.27 4.87
CA LEU A 53 0.56 5.70 3.63
C LEU A 53 1.29 6.77 2.81
N ILE A 54 0.64 7.91 2.56
CA ILE A 54 1.23 9.02 1.77
C ILE A 54 2.51 9.53 2.44
N GLU A 55 2.49 9.73 3.75
CA GLU A 55 3.65 10.16 4.52
C GLU A 55 4.80 9.14 4.38
N ARG A 56 4.54 7.83 4.56
CA ARG A 56 5.58 6.80 4.39
C ARG A 56 6.17 6.74 2.98
N LEU A 57 5.34 6.84 1.94
CA LEU A 57 5.82 6.86 0.56
C LEU A 57 6.71 8.09 0.30
N SER A 58 6.35 9.25 0.84
CA SER A 58 7.14 10.48 0.68
C SER A 58 8.53 10.40 1.33
N PHE A 59 8.67 9.66 2.44
CA PHE A 59 9.98 9.45 3.08
C PHE A 59 10.88 8.52 2.25
N LEU A 60 10.32 7.48 1.63
CA LEU A 60 11.09 6.58 0.76
C LEU A 60 11.70 7.28 -0.45
N GLU A 61 11.05 8.32 -0.98
CA GLU A 61 11.61 9.12 -2.07
C GLU A 61 12.84 9.93 -1.63
N ASN A 62 12.83 10.45 -0.40
CA ASN A 62 13.93 11.25 0.17
C ASN A 62 15.11 10.39 0.62
N ASP A 63 14.86 9.17 1.07
CA ASP A 63 15.87 8.24 1.57
C ASP A 63 16.70 7.56 0.48
N ASN A 64 16.34 7.75 -0.80
CA ASN A 64 17.17 7.37 -1.94
C ASN A 64 18.47 8.20 -2.07
N SER A 65 18.70 9.18 -1.18
CA SER A 65 20.02 9.77 -0.94
C SER A 65 20.75 9.03 0.19
N ASP A 66 21.47 7.97 -0.17
CA ASP A 66 22.64 7.37 0.50
C ASP A 66 22.63 7.08 2.02
N THR A 67 21.53 7.24 2.76
CA THR A 67 21.56 7.01 4.23
C THR A 67 20.24 6.50 4.80
N LEU A 68 19.95 5.22 4.58
CA LEU A 68 19.05 4.46 5.45
C LEU A 68 19.83 3.70 6.51
N SER A 69 20.66 4.43 7.26
CA SER A 69 21.05 4.03 8.62
C SER A 69 19.91 4.37 9.57
N GLY A 70 18.78 3.69 9.41
CA GLY A 70 17.78 3.58 10.47
C GLY A 70 18.30 2.59 11.49
N SER A 71 19.05 3.07 12.48
CA SER A 71 19.41 2.28 13.66
C SER A 71 18.14 2.01 14.48
N GLU A 72 17.43 0.94 14.16
CA GLU A 72 16.78 0.16 15.20
C GLU A 72 17.81 -0.88 15.64
N ASP A 73 18.65 -0.48 16.59
CA ASP A 73 19.58 -1.35 17.29
C ASP A 73 18.79 -2.43 18.05
N PHE A 74 18.52 -3.53 17.37
CA PHE A 74 18.32 -4.83 18.00
C PHE A 74 19.48 -5.76 17.60
N SER A 75 20.70 -5.26 17.77
CA SER A 75 21.76 -6.16 18.22
C SER A 75 21.55 -6.37 19.72
N ASN A 76 21.48 -7.63 20.15
CA ASN A 76 21.30 -8.09 21.54
C ASN A 76 19.87 -8.38 21.99
N ALA A 77 19.26 -9.43 21.42
CA ALA A 77 18.80 -10.58 22.21
C ALA A 77 18.26 -11.65 21.26
N PHE A 78 19.13 -12.32 20.51
CA PHE A 78 18.80 -13.64 20.00
C PHE A 78 18.63 -14.56 21.21
N SER A 79 17.40 -14.77 21.65
CA SER A 79 17.12 -15.75 22.70
C SER A 79 17.57 -17.12 22.21
N VAL A 80 18.24 -17.87 23.08
CA VAL A 80 18.74 -19.23 22.84
C VAL A 80 17.58 -20.24 22.64
N THR A 81 16.33 -19.82 22.89
CA THR A 81 15.12 -20.56 22.52
C THR A 81 14.83 -20.35 21.03
N PRO A 82 14.54 -21.39 20.23
CA PRO A 82 14.20 -21.22 18.81
C PRO A 82 12.84 -20.51 18.67
N CYS A 83 12.86 -19.17 18.65
CA CYS A 83 11.71 -18.36 18.32
C CYS A 83 11.39 -18.46 16.82
N VAL A 84 10.13 -18.24 16.46
CA VAL A 84 9.66 -18.28 15.06
C VAL A 84 10.46 -17.32 14.19
N GLU A 85 10.80 -16.14 14.71
CA GLU A 85 11.65 -15.14 14.07
C GLU A 85 13.00 -15.69 13.61
N ASN A 86 13.71 -16.43 14.48
CA ASN A 86 14.99 -17.05 14.13
C ASN A 86 14.83 -18.08 13.01
N LYS A 87 13.73 -18.84 13.02
CA LYS A 87 13.43 -19.82 11.95
C LYS A 87 13.14 -19.12 10.62
N ILE A 88 12.39 -18.02 10.64
CA ILE A 88 12.13 -17.18 9.46
C ILE A 88 13.45 -16.65 8.90
N PHE A 89 14.26 -16.01 9.75
CA PHE A 89 15.54 -15.44 9.37
C PHE A 89 16.47 -16.50 8.76
N PHE A 90 16.66 -17.62 9.44
CA PHE A 90 17.50 -18.72 8.96
C PHE A 90 17.00 -19.32 7.64
N THR A 91 15.68 -19.51 7.50
CA THR A 91 15.09 -20.08 6.28
C THR A 91 15.34 -19.18 5.07
N LEU A 92 15.13 -17.87 5.23
CA LEU A 92 15.35 -16.89 4.17
C LEU A 92 16.84 -16.71 3.86
N GLN A 93 17.69 -16.59 4.88
CA GLN A 93 19.13 -16.45 4.70
C GLN A 93 19.72 -17.65 3.95
N LYS A 94 19.36 -18.88 4.36
CA LYS A 94 19.84 -20.10 3.70
C LYS A 94 19.47 -20.16 2.22
N GLU A 95 18.28 -19.69 1.85
CA GLU A 95 17.84 -19.65 0.45
C GLU A 95 18.73 -18.74 -0.39
N LEU A 96 19.08 -17.56 0.14
CA LEU A 96 19.96 -16.59 -0.53
C LEU A 96 21.42 -17.06 -0.64
N GLU A 97 21.90 -17.80 0.36
CA GLU A 97 23.26 -18.36 0.36
C GLU A 97 23.40 -19.54 -0.61
N THR A 98 22.34 -20.31 -0.82
CA THR A 98 22.38 -21.58 -1.57
C THR A 98 22.08 -21.40 -3.05
N ASN A 99 21.21 -20.45 -3.41
CA ASN A 99 20.71 -20.29 -4.76
C ASN A 99 21.15 -18.95 -5.38
N THR A 100 21.56 -19.00 -6.65
CA THR A 100 21.95 -17.80 -7.41
C THR A 100 20.75 -16.97 -7.83
N ASN A 101 19.59 -17.61 -8.05
CA ASN A 101 18.32 -16.98 -8.37
C ASN A 101 17.24 -17.50 -7.40
N PRO A 102 17.26 -17.04 -6.13
CA PRO A 102 16.35 -17.53 -5.10
C PRO A 102 14.91 -17.17 -5.41
N GLU A 103 14.01 -18.13 -5.18
CA GLU A 103 12.56 -17.92 -5.27
C GLU A 103 11.90 -18.22 -3.92
N ILE A 104 11.25 -17.20 -3.38
CA ILE A 104 10.61 -17.23 -2.06
C ILE A 104 9.11 -17.03 -2.25
N LEU A 105 8.31 -17.98 -1.79
CA LEU A 105 6.85 -17.92 -1.85
C LEU A 105 6.31 -17.67 -0.44
N LEU A 106 5.54 -16.61 -0.28
CA LEU A 106 5.04 -16.14 1.00
C LEU A 106 3.51 -16.24 1.05
N ASN A 107 3.01 -16.73 2.18
CA ASN A 107 1.65 -16.47 2.64
C ASN A 107 1.73 -16.14 4.13
N VAL A 108 1.89 -14.85 4.41
CA VAL A 108 2.00 -14.32 5.77
C VAL A 108 1.18 -13.03 5.87
N PRO A 109 0.51 -12.74 6.97
CA PRO A 109 -0.24 -11.50 7.13
C PRO A 109 0.72 -10.31 7.10
N THR A 110 0.31 -9.25 6.41
CA THR A 110 1.15 -8.04 6.24
C THR A 110 1.36 -7.30 7.57
N SER A 111 0.47 -7.50 8.53
CA SER A 111 0.58 -6.98 9.89
C SER A 111 1.80 -7.54 10.64
N TYR A 112 2.32 -8.71 10.24
CA TYR A 112 3.54 -9.28 10.79
C TYR A 112 4.79 -8.65 10.17
N ARG A 113 5.09 -7.43 10.62
CA ARG A 113 6.15 -6.54 10.11
C ARG A 113 7.56 -7.15 10.10
N TYR A 114 7.83 -8.14 10.96
CA TYR A 114 9.16 -8.77 11.07
C TYR A 114 9.63 -9.39 9.75
N VAL A 115 8.73 -10.03 8.98
CA VAL A 115 9.12 -10.63 7.68
C VAL A 115 9.64 -9.55 6.73
N PHE A 116 8.94 -8.41 6.62
CA PHE A 116 9.37 -7.30 5.75
C PHE A 116 10.69 -6.68 6.21
N PHE A 117 10.90 -6.58 7.52
CA PHE A 117 12.17 -6.14 8.09
C PHE A 117 13.31 -7.07 7.69
N VAL A 118 13.13 -8.39 7.82
CA VAL A 118 14.13 -9.39 7.44
C VAL A 118 14.40 -9.35 5.94
N LEU A 119 13.36 -9.27 5.11
CA LEU A 119 13.52 -9.15 3.66
C LEU A 119 14.33 -7.90 3.30
N LYS A 120 13.96 -6.72 3.83
CA LYS A 120 14.73 -5.49 3.62
C LYS A 120 16.20 -5.66 4.00
N LYS A 121 16.47 -6.24 5.17
CA LYS A 121 17.83 -6.46 5.67
C LYS A 121 18.63 -7.38 4.75
N LEU A 122 18.09 -8.56 4.43
CA LEU A 122 18.79 -9.57 3.64
C LEU A 122 19.03 -9.11 2.19
N PHE A 123 18.04 -8.47 1.58
CA PHE A 123 18.14 -8.01 0.19
C PHE A 123 18.93 -6.72 0.03
N SER A 124 19.15 -5.93 1.09
CA SER A 124 20.04 -4.75 1.02
C SER A 124 21.49 -5.09 0.65
N GLN A 125 21.91 -6.34 0.89
CA GLN A 125 23.27 -6.83 0.63
C GLN A 125 23.31 -7.87 -0.51
N PHE A 126 22.16 -8.22 -1.08
CA PHE A 126 22.07 -9.27 -2.09
C PHE A 126 22.30 -8.68 -3.49
N SER A 127 23.39 -9.10 -4.13
CA SER A 127 23.71 -8.72 -5.51
C SER A 127 23.32 -9.87 -6.46
N GLY A 128 22.05 -9.94 -6.85
CA GLY A 128 21.55 -10.98 -7.75
C GLY A 128 20.09 -10.75 -8.13
N HIS A 129 19.58 -11.61 -9.00
CA HIS A 129 18.15 -11.67 -9.29
C HIS A 129 17.47 -12.56 -8.27
N ALA A 130 16.31 -12.14 -7.78
CA ALA A 130 15.51 -12.91 -6.85
C ALA A 130 14.04 -12.61 -7.10
N ASP A 131 13.19 -13.54 -6.71
CA ASP A 131 11.75 -13.41 -6.90
C ASP A 131 11.03 -13.80 -5.59
N ILE A 132 10.31 -12.84 -5.02
CA ILE A 132 9.49 -13.02 -3.83
C ILE A 132 8.03 -12.88 -4.24
N LYS A 133 7.31 -14.00 -4.31
CA LYS A 133 5.88 -14.02 -4.60
C LYS A 133 5.10 -14.03 -3.29
N HIS A 134 4.33 -12.98 -3.03
CA HIS A 134 3.53 -12.91 -1.80
C HIS A 134 2.04 -13.00 -2.11
N LEU A 135 1.40 -14.06 -1.64
CA LEU A 135 -0.03 -14.26 -1.73
C LEU A 135 -0.76 -13.60 -0.56
N ILE A 136 -1.53 -12.56 -0.86
CA ILE A 136 -2.25 -11.71 0.10
C ILE A 136 -3.76 -11.95 -0.02
N THR A 137 -4.44 -12.09 1.11
CA THR A 137 -5.89 -12.17 1.15
C THR A 137 -6.49 -10.80 1.44
N LEU A 138 -7.25 -10.24 0.50
CA LEU A 138 -8.05 -9.05 0.70
C LEU A 138 -9.49 -9.41 1.08
N ASN A 139 -10.10 -8.58 1.91
CA ASN A 139 -11.49 -8.72 2.29
C ASN A 139 -12.39 -8.29 1.12
N SER A 140 -13.33 -9.14 0.75
CA SER A 140 -14.29 -8.86 -0.34
C SER A 140 -15.30 -7.78 0.02
N ASN A 141 -15.61 -7.62 1.32
CA ASN A 141 -16.58 -6.65 1.80
C ASN A 141 -16.12 -6.01 3.13
N PRO A 142 -15.09 -5.15 3.09
CA PRO A 142 -14.52 -4.55 4.29
C PRO A 142 -15.57 -3.72 5.05
N SER A 143 -16.44 -2.99 4.36
CA SER A 143 -17.46 -2.15 5.01
C SER A 143 -18.43 -2.91 5.91
N ASN A 144 -18.64 -4.21 5.67
CA ASN A 144 -19.52 -5.07 6.44
C ASN A 144 -18.77 -6.03 7.39
N SER A 145 -17.44 -5.89 7.51
CA SER A 145 -16.62 -6.71 8.40
C SER A 145 -16.35 -6.00 9.74
N LEU A 146 -15.91 -6.76 10.74
CA LEU A 146 -15.42 -6.20 12.01
C LEU A 146 -14.16 -5.32 11.81
N HIS A 147 -13.48 -5.46 10.67
CA HIS A 147 -12.23 -4.78 10.34
C HIS A 147 -12.35 -3.98 9.03
N PRO A 148 -13.09 -2.86 9.03
CA PRO A 148 -13.44 -2.14 7.81
C PRO A 148 -12.28 -1.42 7.11
N CYS A 149 -11.11 -1.37 7.75
CA CYS A 149 -9.89 -0.80 7.19
C CYS A 149 -8.84 -1.85 6.80
N GLN A 150 -9.15 -3.16 6.90
CA GLN A 150 -8.17 -4.23 6.69
C GLN A 150 -7.41 -4.12 5.35
N ASN A 151 -8.12 -3.87 4.24
CA ASN A 151 -7.48 -3.75 2.93
C ASN A 151 -6.57 -2.51 2.84
N LEU A 152 -6.94 -1.41 3.52
CA LEU A 152 -6.09 -0.21 3.58
C LEU A 152 -4.86 -0.46 4.43
N GLU A 153 -5.00 -1.15 5.56
CA GLU A 153 -3.86 -1.54 6.40
C GLU A 153 -2.86 -2.40 5.62
N ILE A 154 -3.36 -3.43 4.92
CA ILE A 154 -2.57 -4.29 4.03
C ILE A 154 -1.83 -3.46 2.98
N MET A 155 -2.55 -2.59 2.27
CA MET A 155 -1.96 -1.72 1.25
C MET A 155 -0.88 -0.82 1.85
N SER A 156 -1.13 -0.29 3.03
CA SER A 156 -0.22 0.60 3.75
C SER A 156 1.10 -0.09 4.10
N ASP A 157 1.08 -1.39 4.38
CA ASP A 157 2.27 -2.17 4.73
C ASP A 157 3.02 -2.71 3.50
N VAL A 158 2.29 -3.01 2.43
CA VAL A 158 2.82 -3.63 1.21
C VAL A 158 3.49 -2.63 0.28
N LEU A 159 2.87 -1.46 0.04
CA LEU A 159 3.37 -0.47 -0.93
C LEU A 159 4.81 0.00 -0.62
N PRO A 160 5.18 0.31 0.65
CA PRO A 160 6.57 0.61 0.99
C PRO A 160 7.57 -0.49 0.61
N THR A 161 7.17 -1.76 0.81
CA THR A 161 8.02 -2.92 0.51
C THR A 161 8.22 -3.10 -0.98
N ILE A 162 7.17 -2.93 -1.78
CA ILE A 162 7.24 -2.94 -3.26
C ILE A 162 8.29 -1.93 -3.74
N GLN A 163 8.26 -0.72 -3.20
CA GLN A 163 9.20 0.33 -3.59
C GLN A 163 10.65 0.02 -3.16
N LEU A 164 10.84 -0.53 -1.96
CA LEU A 164 12.16 -0.86 -1.43
C LEU A 164 12.80 -2.08 -2.12
N LEU A 165 11.99 -3.09 -2.47
CA LEU A 165 12.41 -4.35 -3.08
C LEU A 165 11.91 -4.41 -4.53
N LYS A 166 12.13 -3.33 -5.27
CA LYS A 166 11.72 -3.18 -6.66
C LYS A 166 12.25 -4.34 -7.49
N ASP A 167 11.43 -4.86 -8.40
CA ASP A 167 11.75 -5.98 -9.30
C ASP A 167 12.10 -7.31 -8.61
N ILE A 168 11.96 -7.38 -7.27
CA ILE A 168 12.18 -8.58 -6.45
C ILE A 168 10.89 -8.99 -5.75
N TYR A 169 10.16 -8.05 -5.16
CA TYR A 169 8.96 -8.32 -4.38
C TYR A 169 7.69 -8.14 -5.22
N HIS A 170 6.97 -9.24 -5.42
CA HIS A 170 5.79 -9.37 -6.26
C HIS A 170 4.58 -9.82 -5.42
N PRO A 171 3.88 -8.88 -4.76
CA PRO A 171 2.63 -9.19 -4.10
C PRO A 171 1.51 -9.42 -5.11
N SER A 172 0.72 -10.45 -4.87
CA SER A 172 -0.52 -10.77 -5.57
C SER A 172 -1.63 -10.97 -4.56
N TYR A 173 -2.87 -10.67 -4.94
CA TYR A 173 -4.00 -10.77 -4.03
C TYR A 173 -5.15 -11.63 -4.57
N LEU A 174 -5.90 -12.17 -3.63
CA LEU A 174 -7.20 -12.78 -3.84
C LEU A 174 -8.23 -12.17 -2.89
N TYR A 175 -9.49 -12.15 -3.32
CA TYR A 175 -10.59 -11.73 -2.46
C TYR A 175 -11.16 -12.95 -1.72
N SER A 176 -11.33 -12.81 -0.40
CA SER A 176 -11.98 -13.81 0.44
C SER A 176 -12.88 -13.12 1.47
N ASN A 177 -13.75 -13.91 2.11
CA ASN A 177 -14.54 -13.47 3.27
C ASN A 177 -13.95 -14.00 4.59
N ILE A 178 -12.81 -14.70 4.53
CA ILE A 178 -12.07 -15.13 5.71
C ILE A 178 -11.60 -13.88 6.47
N THR A 179 -11.93 -13.83 7.76
CA THR A 179 -11.51 -12.76 8.67
C THR A 179 -10.22 -13.15 9.40
N CYS A 180 -9.54 -12.17 10.01
CA CYS A 180 -8.40 -12.44 10.87
C CYS A 180 -8.74 -13.37 12.05
N ASP A 181 -10.00 -13.39 12.50
CA ASP A 181 -10.43 -14.30 13.56
C ASP A 181 -10.64 -15.74 13.05
N ASP A 182 -11.09 -15.91 11.81
CA ASP A 182 -11.18 -17.23 11.17
C ASP A 182 -9.78 -17.84 10.97
N GLU A 183 -8.79 -17.04 10.58
CA GLU A 183 -7.39 -17.48 10.47
C GLU A 183 -6.82 -17.97 11.81
N LYS A 184 -7.23 -17.36 12.93
CA LYS A 184 -6.79 -17.81 14.27
C LYS A 184 -7.29 -19.21 14.62
N LEU A 185 -8.39 -19.67 14.02
CA LEU A 185 -8.92 -21.02 14.21
C LEU A 185 -8.20 -22.07 13.37
N MET A 186 -7.37 -21.64 12.40
CA MET A 186 -6.55 -22.53 11.60
C MET A 186 -5.28 -22.94 12.37
N VAL A 187 -4.86 -24.19 12.21
CA VAL A 187 -3.75 -24.77 12.99
C VAL A 187 -2.41 -24.09 12.70
N MET A 188 -2.06 -23.92 11.42
CA MET A 188 -0.83 -23.26 10.96
C MET A 188 -1.12 -22.61 9.59
N PRO A 189 -1.85 -21.47 9.55
CA PRO A 189 -2.33 -20.90 8.30
C PRO A 189 -1.22 -20.31 7.43
N TYR A 190 -0.09 -19.94 8.03
CA TYR A 190 0.93 -19.15 7.36
C TYR A 190 2.11 -20.01 6.95
N TYR A 191 2.75 -19.67 5.84
CA TYR A 191 3.90 -20.41 5.35
C TYR A 191 4.88 -19.55 4.54
N ILE A 192 6.14 -19.98 4.58
CA ILE A 192 7.25 -19.48 3.75
C ILE A 192 7.86 -20.69 3.05
N ILE A 193 7.85 -20.67 1.73
CA ILE A 193 8.36 -21.76 0.90
C ILE A 193 9.58 -21.24 0.14
N THR A 194 10.67 -22.01 0.18
CA THR A 194 11.90 -21.73 -0.57
C THR A 194 12.19 -22.90 -1.52
N SER A 195 13.36 -22.91 -2.17
CA SER A 195 13.73 -24.01 -3.07
C SER A 195 13.91 -25.35 -2.35
N GLN A 196 14.26 -25.33 -1.06
CA GLN A 196 14.60 -26.54 -0.29
C GLN A 196 13.83 -26.70 1.01
N ASN A 197 13.08 -25.68 1.45
CA ASN A 197 12.42 -25.72 2.75
C ASN A 197 10.98 -25.18 2.68
N VAL A 198 10.14 -25.69 3.56
CA VAL A 198 8.82 -25.12 3.87
C VAL A 198 8.77 -24.83 5.36
N LEU A 199 8.60 -23.57 5.72
CA LEU A 199 8.36 -23.16 7.09
C LEU A 199 6.87 -22.83 7.24
N ILE A 200 6.13 -23.67 7.97
CA ILE A 200 4.74 -23.38 8.35
C ILE A 200 4.70 -22.74 9.74
N ILE A 201 3.80 -21.79 9.95
CA ILE A 201 3.78 -20.89 11.10
C ILE A 201 2.35 -20.81 11.68
N SER A 202 2.25 -20.78 13.00
CA SER A 202 0.98 -20.65 13.73
C SER A 202 0.36 -19.27 13.55
N SER A 203 -0.95 -19.17 13.69
CA SER A 203 -1.69 -17.91 13.57
C SER A 203 -1.24 -16.84 14.59
N ASP A 204 -0.72 -17.27 15.75
CA ASP A 204 -0.19 -16.41 16.81
C ASP A 204 1.34 -16.20 16.75
N PHE A 205 2.01 -16.73 15.71
CA PHE A 205 3.46 -16.66 15.51
C PHE A 205 4.31 -17.20 16.68
N LYS A 206 3.74 -18.04 17.56
CA LYS A 206 4.49 -18.66 18.66
C LYS A 206 5.15 -19.97 18.27
N SER A 207 4.65 -20.64 17.24
CA SER A 207 5.13 -21.94 16.80
C SER A 207 5.38 -21.95 15.30
N ALA A 208 6.42 -22.68 14.88
CA ALA A 208 6.69 -22.91 13.47
C ALA A 208 7.38 -24.26 13.27
N VAL A 209 7.07 -24.92 12.17
CA VAL A 209 7.63 -26.23 11.80
C VAL A 209 8.35 -26.10 10.47
N LEU A 210 9.61 -26.52 10.43
CA LEU A 210 10.45 -26.47 9.24
C LEU A 210 10.53 -27.87 8.62
N TYR A 211 10.08 -27.98 7.38
CA TYR A 211 10.23 -29.17 6.55
C TYR A 211 11.34 -28.96 5.52
N HIS A 212 12.10 -30.03 5.25
CA HIS A 212 13.19 -30.07 4.27
C HIS A 212 13.06 -31.26 3.31
N SER A 213 11.98 -32.06 3.44
CA SER A 213 11.73 -33.18 2.53
C SER A 213 11.33 -32.65 1.16
N TRP A 214 11.98 -33.14 0.11
CA TRP A 214 11.70 -32.73 -1.27
C TRP A 214 10.24 -32.94 -1.66
N ASP A 215 9.63 -34.07 -1.25
CA ASP A 215 8.23 -34.37 -1.55
C ASP A 215 7.28 -33.32 -0.93
N ILE A 216 7.56 -32.90 0.31
CA ILE A 216 6.76 -31.89 1.02
C ILE A 216 6.96 -30.52 0.37
N VAL A 217 8.20 -30.15 0.07
CA VAL A 217 8.52 -28.87 -0.59
C VAL A 217 7.82 -28.78 -1.92
N LYS A 218 7.88 -29.85 -2.73
CA LYS A 218 7.22 -29.90 -4.02
C LYS A 218 5.70 -29.74 -3.90
N GLU A 219 5.05 -30.50 -3.03
CA GLU A 219 3.59 -30.43 -2.84
C GLU A 219 3.12 -29.01 -2.45
N TYR A 220 3.82 -28.38 -1.51
CA TYR A 220 3.49 -27.00 -1.10
C TYR A 220 3.71 -25.98 -2.22
N ARG A 221 4.74 -26.16 -3.05
CA ARG A 221 4.98 -25.28 -4.20
C ARG A 221 3.91 -25.46 -5.27
N ASP A 222 3.56 -26.70 -5.58
CA ASP A 222 2.52 -27.02 -6.57
C ASP A 222 1.17 -26.43 -6.13
N GLU A 223 0.80 -26.57 -4.86
CA GLU A 223 -0.43 -25.99 -4.31
C GLU A 223 -0.37 -24.45 -4.24
N PHE A 224 0.76 -23.88 -3.85
CA PHE A 224 0.96 -22.42 -3.89
C PHE A 224 0.71 -21.89 -5.30
N TYR A 225 1.32 -22.50 -6.32
CA TYR A 225 1.17 -22.05 -7.70
C TYR A 225 -0.26 -22.27 -8.23
N ARG A 226 -0.93 -23.35 -7.83
CA ARG A 226 -2.35 -23.57 -8.14
C ARG A 226 -3.21 -22.41 -7.64
N ILE A 227 -2.97 -21.93 -6.42
CA ILE A 227 -3.69 -20.78 -5.84
C ILE A 227 -3.23 -19.46 -6.46
N PHE A 228 -1.92 -19.29 -6.66
CA PHE A 228 -1.32 -18.06 -7.20
C PHE A 228 -1.79 -17.75 -8.62
N GLN A 229 -2.06 -18.77 -9.44
CA GLN A 229 -2.67 -18.60 -10.78
C GLN A 229 -4.06 -17.96 -10.75
N MET A 230 -4.78 -18.07 -9.63
CA MET A 230 -6.09 -17.43 -9.44
C MET A 230 -5.96 -16.01 -8.88
N ALA A 231 -4.79 -15.63 -8.37
CA ALA A 231 -4.54 -14.33 -7.78
C ALA A 231 -4.28 -13.27 -8.86
N LYS A 232 -4.57 -12.01 -8.52
CA LYS A 232 -4.26 -10.84 -9.37
C LYS A 232 -3.02 -10.13 -8.85
N PRO A 233 -2.17 -9.55 -9.72
CA PRO A 233 -1.05 -8.74 -9.27
C PRO A 233 -1.55 -7.56 -8.43
N PHE A 234 -0.87 -7.26 -7.32
CA PHE A 234 -1.22 -6.13 -6.46
C PHE A 234 -0.73 -4.80 -7.04
N MET A 235 0.37 -4.83 -7.80
CA MET A 235 0.96 -3.68 -8.48
C MET A 235 1.38 -4.08 -9.89
N GLU A 236 1.12 -3.22 -10.85
CA GLU A 236 1.64 -3.34 -12.21
C GLU A 236 2.77 -2.34 -12.41
N TYR A 237 3.90 -2.82 -12.93
CA TYR A 237 5.01 -1.97 -13.31
C TYR A 237 4.89 -1.58 -14.77
N ALA A 238 5.23 -0.33 -15.07
CA ALA A 238 5.22 0.21 -16.42
C ALA A 238 6.56 0.91 -16.69
N ASP A 239 7.22 0.51 -17.77
CA ASP A 239 8.54 1.02 -18.13
C ASP A 239 8.53 2.47 -18.62
N ASN A 240 7.37 2.92 -19.08
CA ASN A 240 7.20 4.26 -19.63
C ASN A 240 5.76 4.77 -19.43
N PRO A 241 5.55 6.09 -19.50
CA PRO A 241 4.23 6.70 -19.36
C PRO A 241 3.16 6.18 -20.33
N ILE A 242 3.53 5.72 -21.53
CA ILE A 242 2.56 5.18 -22.51
C ILE A 242 1.99 3.86 -22.01
N CYS A 243 2.80 2.99 -21.40
CA CYS A 243 2.34 1.77 -20.77
C CYS A 243 1.37 2.07 -19.61
N ILE A 244 1.65 3.10 -18.80
CA ILE A 244 0.75 3.56 -17.73
C ILE A 244 -0.60 3.97 -18.33
N MET A 245 -0.60 4.82 -19.36
CA MET A 245 -1.84 5.28 -19.99
C MET A 245 -2.67 4.14 -20.58
N LYS A 246 -2.03 3.18 -21.26
CA LYS A 246 -2.71 1.99 -21.80
C LYS A 246 -3.31 1.10 -20.70
N ALA A 247 -2.58 0.92 -19.59
CA ALA A 247 -3.07 0.15 -18.46
C ALA A 247 -4.28 0.84 -17.80
N LEU A 248 -4.22 2.16 -17.61
CA LEU A 248 -5.34 2.94 -17.09
C LEU A 248 -6.55 2.92 -18.03
N GLU A 249 -6.34 3.09 -19.35
CA GLU A 249 -7.39 2.97 -20.36
C GLU A 249 -8.13 1.64 -20.24
N LYS A 250 -7.39 0.53 -20.19
CA LYS A 250 -7.97 -0.82 -20.03
C LYS A 250 -8.73 -0.94 -18.71
N ASN A 251 -8.16 -0.48 -17.60
CA ASN A 251 -8.82 -0.54 -16.29
C ASN A 251 -10.13 0.26 -16.29
N TYR A 252 -10.19 1.41 -16.96
CA TYR A 252 -11.42 2.18 -17.05
C TYR A 252 -12.48 1.52 -17.92
N MET A 253 -12.08 0.82 -18.99
CA MET A 253 -13.01 0.01 -19.78
C MET A 253 -13.57 -1.17 -18.98
N ASP A 254 -12.73 -1.85 -18.21
CA ASP A 254 -13.12 -3.06 -17.48
C ASP A 254 -13.91 -2.77 -16.20
N PHE A 255 -13.58 -1.68 -15.48
CA PHE A 255 -14.10 -1.37 -14.14
C PHE A 255 -14.81 -0.03 -14.02
N GLY A 256 -14.80 0.80 -15.05
CA GLY A 256 -15.31 2.17 -15.01
C GLY A 256 -14.33 3.16 -14.36
N LEU A 257 -14.75 4.42 -14.27
CA LEU A 257 -13.93 5.47 -13.66
C LEU A 257 -13.77 5.24 -12.15
N PRO A 258 -12.55 5.31 -11.61
CA PRO A 258 -12.35 5.28 -10.17
C PRO A 258 -13.02 6.48 -9.51
N SER A 259 -13.49 6.29 -8.28
CA SER A 259 -14.06 7.38 -7.48
C SER A 259 -13.01 8.39 -7.03
N HIS A 260 -11.76 7.94 -6.85
CA HIS A 260 -10.63 8.74 -6.39
C HIS A 260 -9.34 8.21 -7.04
N THR A 261 -8.42 9.10 -7.40
CA THR A 261 -7.08 8.75 -7.88
C THR A 261 -6.03 9.57 -7.15
N LEU A 262 -4.86 8.97 -6.93
CA LEU A 262 -3.67 9.65 -6.43
C LEU A 262 -2.62 9.61 -7.54
N GLU A 263 -2.27 10.78 -8.09
CA GLU A 263 -1.32 10.92 -9.19
C GLU A 263 -0.19 11.86 -8.77
N PHE A 264 1.06 11.49 -9.04
CA PHE A 264 2.24 12.30 -8.74
C PHE A 264 2.56 13.33 -9.86
N HIS A 265 1.83 13.29 -10.97
CA HIS A 265 1.88 14.25 -12.06
C HIS A 265 0.62 15.15 -12.04
N PRO A 266 0.63 16.34 -12.69
CA PRO A 266 -0.59 17.11 -12.88
C PRO A 266 -1.72 16.21 -13.39
N CYS A 267 -2.90 16.32 -12.77
CA CYS A 267 -3.98 15.36 -12.92
C CYS A 267 -4.37 15.19 -14.39
N LEU A 268 -3.96 14.10 -15.02
CA LEU A 268 -4.44 13.72 -16.35
C LEU A 268 -5.96 13.43 -16.28
N PHE A 269 -6.42 13.05 -15.09
CA PHE A 269 -7.80 12.72 -14.74
C PHE A 269 -8.80 13.88 -14.83
N PHE A 270 -8.34 15.14 -14.70
CA PHE A 270 -9.21 16.33 -14.67
C PHE A 270 -8.92 17.33 -15.78
N MET A 271 -8.23 16.91 -16.85
CA MET A 271 -8.02 17.73 -18.04
C MET A 271 -9.33 17.90 -18.80
N ASN A 272 -10.07 18.90 -18.33
CA ASN A 272 -11.28 19.49 -18.86
C ASN A 272 -11.09 19.86 -20.35
N VAL A 273 -11.75 19.13 -21.27
CA VAL A 273 -12.30 19.54 -22.59
C VAL A 273 -11.35 20.20 -23.61
N HIS A 274 -10.08 20.43 -23.28
CA HIS A 274 -9.15 21.27 -24.03
C HIS A 274 -7.92 20.52 -24.55
N PHE A 275 -7.95 19.19 -24.63
CA PHE A 275 -6.85 18.40 -25.21
C PHE A 275 -6.45 18.92 -26.61
N ASN A 276 -7.42 19.30 -27.43
CA ASN A 276 -7.16 19.85 -28.76
C ASN A 276 -6.44 21.20 -28.75
N SER A 277 -6.55 22.01 -27.69
CA SER A 277 -5.84 23.29 -27.57
C SER A 277 -4.46 23.20 -26.92
N GLU A 278 -4.13 22.06 -26.29
CA GLU A 278 -2.84 21.84 -25.63
C GLU A 278 -1.97 20.78 -26.34
N LYS A 279 -2.51 20.10 -27.35
CA LYS A 279 -1.83 19.07 -28.15
C LYS A 279 -0.47 19.53 -28.69
N ASP A 280 -0.37 20.80 -29.09
CA ASP A 280 0.87 21.38 -29.62
C ASP A 280 1.95 21.54 -28.54
N SER A 281 1.57 21.70 -27.27
CA SER A 281 2.51 21.74 -26.14
C SER A 281 3.15 20.39 -25.84
N PHE A 282 2.56 19.29 -26.32
CA PHE A 282 3.14 17.95 -26.20
C PHE A 282 4.06 17.58 -27.37
N SER A 283 4.15 18.41 -28.41
CA SER A 283 4.98 18.15 -29.60
C SER A 283 6.49 18.16 -29.32
N GLU A 284 6.90 18.79 -28.21
CA GLU A 284 8.31 18.84 -27.76
C GLU A 284 8.75 17.57 -27.01
N LEU A 285 7.82 16.65 -26.72
CA LEU A 285 8.14 15.40 -26.02
C LEU A 285 8.73 14.34 -26.96
N PRO A 286 9.68 13.51 -26.48
CA PRO A 286 10.09 12.32 -27.21
C PRO A 286 8.87 11.39 -27.43
N ASN A 287 8.72 10.88 -28.66
CA ASN A 287 7.56 10.08 -29.08
C ASN A 287 6.20 10.79 -28.94
N ALA A 288 6.16 12.13 -29.10
CA ALA A 288 4.96 12.96 -28.97
C ALA A 288 3.72 12.40 -29.71
N ALA A 289 3.88 11.88 -30.93
CA ALA A 289 2.76 11.34 -31.71
C ALA A 289 2.08 10.15 -31.02
N GLU A 290 2.86 9.22 -30.47
CA GLU A 290 2.34 8.06 -29.73
C GLU A 290 1.72 8.48 -28.39
N TYR A 291 2.34 9.45 -27.72
CA TYR A 291 1.85 10.00 -26.45
C TYR A 291 0.48 10.67 -26.62
N ILE A 292 0.36 11.49 -27.67
CA ILE A 292 -0.89 12.16 -28.06
C ILE A 292 -1.97 11.13 -28.42
N ASP A 293 -1.64 10.09 -29.19
CA ASP A 293 -2.61 9.03 -29.55
C ASP A 293 -3.12 8.28 -28.31
N ALA A 294 -2.22 7.90 -27.39
CA ALA A 294 -2.58 7.24 -26.14
C ALA A 294 -3.49 8.12 -25.27
N LEU A 295 -3.17 9.41 -25.13
CA LEU A 295 -4.02 10.36 -24.41
C LEU A 295 -5.39 10.53 -25.07
N GLN A 296 -5.45 10.59 -26.40
CA GLN A 296 -6.73 10.70 -27.12
C GLN A 296 -7.63 9.48 -26.90
N LYS A 297 -7.06 8.27 -26.86
CA LYS A 297 -7.80 7.04 -26.58
C LYS A 297 -8.33 7.04 -25.15
N MET A 298 -7.47 7.29 -24.17
CA MET A 298 -7.85 7.39 -22.77
C MET A 298 -8.96 8.44 -22.55
N TYR A 299 -8.85 9.61 -23.18
CA TYR A 299 -9.87 10.66 -23.08
C TYR A 299 -11.24 10.22 -23.61
N LYS A 300 -11.29 9.45 -24.72
CA LYS A 300 -12.55 8.89 -25.23
C LYS A 300 -13.21 7.96 -24.22
N VAL A 301 -12.42 7.14 -23.52
CA VAL A 301 -12.94 6.24 -22.47
C VAL A 301 -13.51 7.03 -21.30
N VAL A 302 -12.78 8.04 -20.82
CA VAL A 302 -13.23 8.91 -19.72
C VAL A 302 -14.51 9.66 -20.11
N ALA A 303 -14.56 10.24 -21.31
CA ALA A 303 -15.73 11.00 -21.79
C ALA A 303 -16.97 10.12 -22.03
N ALA A 304 -16.79 8.84 -22.38
CA ALA A 304 -17.88 7.88 -22.56
C ALA A 304 -18.34 7.25 -21.24
N SER A 305 -17.57 7.38 -20.16
CA SER A 305 -17.87 6.76 -18.87
C SER A 305 -18.87 7.60 -18.07
N PRO A 306 -19.87 6.99 -17.42
CA PRO A 306 -20.76 7.72 -16.52
C PRO A 306 -19.96 8.25 -15.32
N PRO A 307 -20.21 9.51 -14.89
CA PRO A 307 -19.53 10.05 -13.72
C PRO A 307 -19.89 9.21 -12.49
N PRO A 308 -18.95 9.00 -11.54
CA PRO A 308 -19.25 8.29 -10.31
C PRO A 308 -20.40 9.00 -9.56
N PRO A 309 -21.29 8.25 -8.89
CA PRO A 309 -22.42 8.84 -8.19
C PRO A 309 -21.92 9.85 -7.16
N GLN A 310 -22.27 11.12 -7.35
CA GLN A 310 -22.03 12.15 -6.34
C GLN A 310 -22.87 11.80 -5.11
N LYS A 311 -22.23 11.32 -4.04
CA LYS A 311 -22.85 11.39 -2.72
C LYS A 311 -23.02 12.89 -2.40
N ASN A 312 -24.26 13.32 -2.23
CA ASN A 312 -24.63 14.64 -1.72
C ASN A 312 -24.20 14.78 -0.24
N GLU A 313 -22.90 14.75 0.02
CA GLU A 313 -22.32 15.21 1.27
C GLU A 313 -21.39 16.38 0.94
N GLU A 314 -21.74 17.56 1.44
CA GLU A 314 -20.96 18.79 1.37
C GLU A 314 -19.66 18.68 2.18
N HIS A 315 -18.80 17.71 1.86
CA HIS A 315 -17.43 17.62 2.36
C HIS A 315 -16.51 17.81 1.16
N GLY A 316 -16.52 19.05 0.65
CA GLY A 316 -15.69 19.47 -0.45
C GLY A 316 -14.21 19.31 -0.11
N PHE A 317 -13.55 18.37 -0.76
CA PHE A 317 -12.15 18.53 -1.11
C PHE A 317 -12.08 19.54 -2.26
N PHE A 318 -11.82 20.80 -1.92
CA PHE A 318 -11.38 21.80 -2.89
C PHE A 318 -9.88 22.05 -2.67
N LEU A 319 -9.05 21.49 -3.54
CA LEU A 319 -7.71 22.00 -3.80
C LEU A 319 -7.61 22.39 -5.26
N PHE A 320 -8.12 23.57 -5.56
CA PHE A 320 -7.64 24.36 -6.67
C PHE A 320 -7.20 25.71 -6.12
N ARG A 321 -5.89 25.97 -6.14
CA ARG A 321 -5.41 27.36 -6.12
C ARG A 321 -5.04 27.78 -7.52
N ARG A 322 -5.84 28.71 -8.03
CA ARG A 322 -5.68 29.40 -9.31
C ARG A 322 -4.39 30.24 -9.25
N GLY A 323 -3.45 29.93 -10.14
CA GLY A 323 -2.41 30.86 -10.62
C GLY A 323 -1.01 30.66 -10.05
N THR A 324 -0.09 30.25 -10.92
CA THR A 324 1.13 31.01 -11.25
C THR A 324 1.63 30.57 -12.63
N LYS A 325 1.52 31.47 -13.61
CA LYS A 325 2.37 31.44 -14.82
C LYS A 325 3.82 31.67 -14.37
N TYR A 326 4.74 30.92 -14.97
CA TYR A 326 6.19 30.96 -14.76
C TYR A 326 6.68 30.38 -13.42
N VAL A 327 7.27 29.18 -13.44
CA VAL A 327 8.67 28.93 -13.03
C VAL A 327 9.08 27.57 -13.63
N LEU A 328 9.83 27.62 -14.73
CA LEU A 328 10.83 26.60 -15.04
C LEU A 328 12.13 26.99 -14.32
N SER A 329 12.85 25.97 -13.87
CA SER A 329 14.13 25.98 -13.14
C SER A 329 14.05 26.00 -11.61
N ASN A 330 14.65 24.96 -11.05
CA ASN A 330 14.94 24.66 -9.65
C ASN A 330 13.84 23.95 -8.82
N ARG A 331 14.13 22.65 -8.62
CA ARG A 331 13.51 21.72 -7.68
C ARG A 331 13.33 22.36 -6.30
N LYS A 332 12.07 22.66 -5.92
CA LYS A 332 11.58 22.67 -4.53
C LYS A 332 10.11 22.27 -4.55
N MET A 333 9.79 21.16 -3.88
CA MET A 333 8.40 20.73 -3.64
C MET A 333 7.69 21.74 -2.75
N PHE A 334 6.44 22.06 -3.09
CA PHE A 334 5.49 22.67 -2.18
C PHE A 334 4.26 21.77 -2.10
N TRP A 335 3.88 21.43 -0.86
CA TRP A 335 2.64 20.73 -0.53
C TRP A 335 1.66 21.71 0.10
N THR A 336 0.37 21.54 -0.19
CA THR A 336 -0.69 22.02 0.71
C THR A 336 -1.82 20.99 0.73
N VAL A 337 -2.14 20.59 1.96
CA VAL A 337 -3.07 19.53 2.43
C VAL A 337 -4.44 19.60 1.81
#